data_AF-A0A0Q8Y0K9-F1
#
_entry.id   AF-A0A0Q8Y0K9-F1
#
_cell.length_a   1.000
_cell.length_b   1.000
_cell.length_c   1.000
_cell.angle_alpha   90.00
_cell.angle_beta   90.00
_cell.angle_gamma   90.00
#
_symmetry.space_group_name_H-M   'P 1'
#
loop_
_entity.id
_entity.type
_entity.pdbx_description
1 polymer ?
#
loop_
_entity_poly.entity_id
_entity_poly.type
_entity_poly.pdbx_seq_one_letter_code
_entity_poly.pdbx_strand_id
1 'polypeptide(L)' 'MLARIWLAFCKRRNEVRLRNLAKEMDPHMLADVGAPSWLINECSLQRDLARLRSADYLRW' A
#
# COMPACT_ATOMS: atom_id res chain seq x y z
N MET A 1 22.56 9.72 -18.47
CA MET A 1 21.79 10.36 -17.39
C MET A 1 20.28 10.10 -17.50
N LEU A 2 19.68 10.30 -18.68
CA LEU A 2 18.26 10.09 -18.94
C LEU A 2 17.76 8.66 -18.64
N ALA A 3 18.54 7.62 -18.96
CA ALA A 3 18.17 6.23 -18.67
C ALA A 3 17.98 5.96 -17.16
N ARG A 4 18.79 6.58 -16.29
CA ARG A 4 18.64 6.42 -14.83
C ARG A 4 17.36 7.09 -14.32
N ILE A 5 17.04 8.26 -14.86
CA ILE A 5 15.79 8.98 -14.55
C ILE A 5 14.59 8.16 -15.02
N TRP A 6 14.67 7.58 -16.22
CA TRP A 6 13.62 6.73 -16.77
C TRP A 6 13.39 5.47 -15.92
N LEU A 7 14.46 4.77 -15.52
CA LEU A 7 14.35 3.61 -14.64
C LEU A 7 13.71 3.95 -13.28
N ALA A 8 14.11 5.08 -12.69
CA ALA A 8 13.51 5.57 -11.45
C ALA A 8 12.02 5.90 -11.62
N PHE A 9 11.65 6.51 -12.75
CA PHE A 9 10.26 6.80 -13.08
C PHE A 9 9.43 5.52 -13.27
N CYS A 10 9.94 4.54 -14.01
CA CYS A 10 9.27 3.24 -14.18
C CYS A 10 9.08 2.52 -12.85
N LYS A 11 10.11 2.52 -11.98
CA LYS A 11 10.03 1.94 -10.64
C LYS A 11 8.92 2.60 -9.83
N ARG A 12 8.92 3.94 -9.75
CA ARG A 12 7.89 4.70 -9.03
C ARG A 12 6.49 4.44 -9.58
N ARG A 13 6.34 4.34 -10.91
CA ARG A 13 5.05 4.05 -11.54
C ARG A 13 4.54 2.65 -11.19
N ASN A 14 5.42 1.67 -11.13
CA ASN A 14 5.06 0.31 -10.72
C ASN A 14 4.67 0.25 -9.24
N GLU A 15 5.38 0.95 -8.36
CA GLU A 15 5.02 1.08 -6.95
C GLU A 15 3.63 1.69 -6.76
N VAL A 16 3.30 2.76 -7.51
CA VAL A 16 1.96 3.37 -7.48
C VAL A 16 0.88 2.42 -7.97
N ARG A 17 1.14 1.64 -9.03
CA ARG A 17 0.19 0.63 -9.52
C ARG A 17 -0.05 -0.46 -8.49
N LEU A 18 1.00 -0.96 -7.84
CA LEU A 18 0.90 -1.94 -6.77
C LEU A 18 0.08 -1.41 -5.60
N ARG A 19 0.30 -0.15 -5.20
CA ARG A 19 -0.51 0.51 -4.17
C ARG A 19 -1.98 0.60 -4.55
N ASN A 20 -2.27 0.95 -5.80
CA ASN A 20 -3.66 1.05 -6.25
C ASN A 20 -4.35 -0.32 -6.25
N LEU A 21 -3.67 -1.38 -6.69
CA LEU A 21 -4.19 -2.75 -6.61
C LEU A 21 -4.38 -3.19 -5.15
N ALA A 22 -3.42 -2.88 -4.29
CA ALA A 22 -3.44 -3.26 -2.89
C ALA A 22 -4.53 -2.56 -2.06
N LYS A 23 -5.07 -1.42 -2.51
CA LYS A 23 -6.20 -0.74 -1.85
C LYS A 23 -7.49 -1.57 -1.87
N GLU A 24 -7.67 -2.37 -2.90
CA GLU A 24 -8.88 -3.21 -3.07
C GLU A 24 -8.69 -4.61 -2.46
N MET A 25 -7.46 -4.97 -2.10
CA MET A 25 -7.11 -6.29 -1.57
C MET A 25 -6.92 -6.29 -0.05
N ASP A 26 -7.12 -7.46 0.55
CA ASP A 26 -6.77 -7.68 1.94
C ASP A 26 -5.25 -7.91 2.14
N PRO A 27 -4.57 -7.29 3.14
CA PRO A 27 -3.20 -7.57 3.52
C PRO A 27 -2.89 -9.04 3.69
N HIS A 28 -3.83 -9.87 4.16
CA HIS A 28 -3.61 -11.31 4.23
C HIS A 28 -3.54 -11.92 2.82
N MET A 29 -4.42 -11.50 1.91
CA MET A 29 -4.35 -11.91 0.50
C MET A 29 -3.08 -11.39 -0.19
N LEU A 30 -2.60 -10.20 0.16
CA LEU A 30 -1.33 -9.66 -0.34
C LEU A 30 -0.15 -10.51 0.14
N ALA A 31 -0.18 -11.00 1.37
CA ALA A 31 0.83 -11.92 1.89
C ALA A 31 0.84 -13.25 1.12
N ASP A 32 -0.34 -13.81 0.84
CA ASP A 32 -0.49 -15.09 0.12
C ASP A 32 0.01 -15.01 -1.33
N VAL A 33 -0.18 -13.86 -1.99
CA VAL A 33 0.30 -13.61 -3.36
C VAL A 33 1.82 -13.33 -3.41
N GLY A 34 2.47 -13.23 -2.24
CA GLY A 34 3.90 -12.93 -2.16
C GLY A 34 4.21 -11.46 -2.46
N ALA A 35 3.30 -10.54 -2.11
CA ALA A 35 3.53 -9.11 -2.25
C ALA A 35 4.73 -8.66 -1.40
N PRO A 36 5.43 -7.58 -1.80
CA PRO A 36 6.58 -7.10 -1.05
C PRO A 36 6.16 -6.59 0.34
N SER A 37 7.01 -6.85 1.33
CA SER A 37 6.73 -6.56 2.75
C SER A 37 6.39 -5.09 3.03
N TRP A 38 7.01 -4.14 2.32
CA TRP A 38 6.70 -2.71 2.46
C TRP A 38 5.23 -2.39 2.10
N LEU A 39 4.66 -3.10 1.12
CA LEU A 39 3.29 -2.88 0.65
C LEU A 39 2.28 -3.48 1.64
N ILE A 40 2.57 -4.66 2.17
CA ILE A 40 1.75 -5.32 3.20
C ILE A 40 1.70 -4.45 4.46
N ASN A 41 2.85 -3.94 4.92
CA ASN A 41 2.94 -3.07 6.08
C ASN A 41 2.15 -1.76 5.85
N GLU A 42 2.27 -1.14 4.68
CA GLU A 42 1.52 0.07 4.32
C GLU A 42 0.01 -0.16 4.37
N CYS A 43 -0.49 -1.26 3.79
CA CYS A 43 -1.91 -1.59 3.81
C CYS A 43 -2.42 -1.94 5.22
N SER A 44 -1.63 -2.65 6.03
CA SER A 44 -1.99 -2.94 7.43
C SER A 44 -2.13 -1.66 8.24
N LEU A 45 -1.15 -0.75 8.13
CA LEU A 45 -1.18 0.53 8.83
C LEU A 45 -2.38 1.40 8.42
N GLN A 46 -2.70 1.47 7.13
CA GLN A 46 -3.86 2.23 6.66
C GLN A 46 -5.18 1.72 7.26
N ARG A 47 -5.31 0.41 7.45
CA ARG A 47 -6.48 -0.19 8.09
C ARG A 47 -6.53 0.07 9.57
N ASP A 48 -5.41 -0.05 10.27
CA ASP A 48 -5.36 0.23 11.69
C ASP A 48 -5.67 1.71 11.97
N LEU A 49 -5.17 2.62 11.12
CA LEU A 49 -5.57 4.04 11.15
C LEU A 49 -7.06 4.25 10.86
N ALA A 50 -7.61 3.53 9.87
CA ALA A 50 -9.04 3.61 9.59
C ALA A 50 -9.90 3.11 10.76
N ARG A 51 -9.46 2.03 11.43
CA ARG A 51 -10.11 1.51 12.64
C ARG A 51 -10.06 2.49 13.80
N LEU A 52 -8.90 3.11 14.05
CA LEU A 52 -8.74 4.13 15.08
C LEU A 52 -9.65 5.34 14.80
N ARG A 53 -9.67 5.83 13.57
CA ARG A 53 -10.56 6.92 13.16
C ARG A 53 -12.03 6.58 13.39
N SER A 54 -12.45 5.35 13.07
CA SER A 54 -13.83 4.90 13.32
C SER A 54 -14.14 4.78 14.82
N ALA A 55 -13.18 4.34 15.64
CA ALA A 55 -13.33 4.28 17.09
C ALA A 55 -13.46 5.67 17.72
N ASP A 56 -12.68 6.65 17.24
CA ASP A 56 -12.81 8.04 17.66
C ASP A 56 -14.15 8.65 17.25
N TYR A 57 -14.69 8.24 16.08
CA TYR A 57 -16.01 8.68 15.62
C TYR A 57 -17.17 8.15 16.48
N LEU A 58 -17.00 6.98 17.12
CA LEU A 58 -17.98 6.41 18.05
C LEU A 58 -17.91 7.02 19.46
N ARG A 59 -16.91 7.85 19.74
CA ARG A 59 -16.64 8.46 21.06
C ARG A 59 -17.25 9.86 21.21
N TRP A 60 -17.88 10.39 20.17
CA TRP A 60 -18.64 11.64 20.14
C TRP A 60 -20.13 11.37 19.89
#